data_AF-A0A951STH1-F1
#
_entry.id   AF-A0A951STH1-F1
#
_cell.length_a   1.000
_cell.length_b   1.000
_cell.length_c   1.000
_cell.angle_alpha   90.00
_cell.angle_beta   90.00
_cell.angle_gamma   90.00
#
_symmetry.space_group_name_H-M   'P 1'
#
loop_
_entity.id
_entity.type
_entity.pdbx_description
1 polymer ?
#
loop_
_entity_poly.entity_id
_entity_poly.type
_entity_poly.pdbx_seq_one_letter_code
_entity_poly.pdbx_strand_id
1 'polypeptide(L)'
;MSATDSPLAQWDLCKENLRSRIPEPFYNTFIEPLTALQIEQSVLSLVVPEARLKDHIEMRYGRILKETILKQFPGQISLVKFQGRDELPQLQDITSKPTKSTTKPITWDFKFLPHPALKNDLTELLQLRSFYRTIFITGKAGSGKTIFAQKWVNHFSGKATYLSLPDFLGGFVSSIRSHSTQDWKDELKSNSLLIIDDLQLLKPTAVRCQEELRHLIDSFEQENKLLVLLSDSDPESLQLSPSLKSRLLPSKQIHLIYPDKETRKQIIQSLIEIDRLSLKEEIIDHLADQIAVDMRLLKAAVHRISFQSKNPSKISITEVDRLCESLYHQEINVKPDTILSVVAQFYNVSVADIRSKAKDKKVSLARHTASYLCAQILNLTLNEVARITNRKDHTGVIYAINRIEKLLPQDLFFNRQIEEIKEEILNQSKR
;
A
#
# COMPACT_ATOMS: atom_id res chain seq x y z
N MET A 1 -22.59 -51.43 13.19
CA MET A 1 -21.86 -50.71 12.12
C MET A 1 -20.80 -49.88 12.82
N SER A 2 -19.55 -50.33 12.74
CA SER A 2 -18.40 -49.73 13.41
C SER A 2 -18.05 -48.38 12.79
N ALA A 3 -17.45 -47.48 13.57
CA ALA A 3 -17.10 -46.10 13.23
C ALA A 3 -16.07 -45.93 12.08
N THR A 4 -15.76 -46.99 11.33
CA THR A 4 -14.84 -47.04 10.20
C THR A 4 -15.52 -47.07 8.83
N ASP A 5 -16.85 -47.14 8.78
CA ASP A 5 -17.63 -47.16 7.52
C ASP A 5 -18.01 -45.75 7.02
N SER A 6 -17.35 -44.70 7.51
CA SER A 6 -17.55 -43.35 6.99
C SER A 6 -16.88 -43.21 5.62
N PRO A 7 -17.62 -42.81 4.56
CA PRO A 7 -17.08 -42.59 3.21
C PRO A 7 -15.89 -41.62 3.18
N LEU A 8 -15.82 -40.70 4.15
CA LEU A 8 -14.73 -39.73 4.31
C LEU A 8 -13.43 -40.40 4.78
N ALA A 9 -13.52 -41.33 5.74
CA ALA A 9 -12.36 -42.08 6.24
C ALA A 9 -11.78 -43.01 5.17
N GLN A 10 -12.64 -43.52 4.27
CA GLN A 10 -12.22 -44.38 3.16
C GLN A 10 -11.61 -43.58 1.99
N TRP A 11 -11.93 -42.28 1.84
CA TRP A 11 -11.24 -41.39 0.90
C TRP A 11 -9.82 -41.03 1.34
N ASP A 12 -9.60 -40.84 2.64
CA ASP A 12 -8.25 -40.61 3.18
C ASP A 12 -7.34 -41.81 2.93
N LEU A 13 -7.87 -43.04 3.04
CA LEU A 13 -7.15 -44.26 2.68
C LEU A 13 -6.89 -44.39 1.17
N CYS A 14 -7.82 -43.90 0.33
CA CYS A 14 -7.59 -43.80 -1.13
C CYS A 14 -6.45 -42.83 -1.46
N LYS A 15 -6.41 -41.68 -0.78
CA LYS A 15 -5.36 -40.66 -0.92
C LYS A 15 -3.98 -41.24 -0.59
N GLU A 16 -3.86 -41.97 0.51
CA GLU A 16 -2.59 -42.66 0.85
C GLU A 16 -2.15 -43.67 -0.21
N ASN A 17 -3.08 -44.47 -0.74
CA ASN A 17 -2.78 -45.41 -1.83
C ASN A 17 -2.37 -44.71 -3.13
N LEU A 18 -2.96 -43.54 -3.44
CA LEU A 18 -2.62 -42.72 -4.60
C LEU A 18 -1.24 -42.06 -4.45
N ARG A 19 -0.81 -41.72 -3.22
CA ARG A 19 0.52 -41.17 -2.93
C ARG A 19 1.65 -42.13 -3.34
N SER A 20 1.40 -43.45 -3.28
CA SER A 20 2.38 -44.47 -3.73
C SER A 20 2.48 -44.60 -5.25
N ARG A 21 1.50 -44.09 -6.01
CA ARG A 21 1.38 -44.26 -7.47
C ARG A 21 1.61 -42.99 -8.27
N ILE A 22 1.59 -41.82 -7.61
CA ILE A 22 1.76 -40.52 -8.23
C ILE A 22 2.96 -39.85 -7.57
N PRO A 23 3.96 -39.36 -8.34
CA PRO A 23 5.12 -38.70 -7.74
C PRO A 23 4.69 -37.49 -6.89
N GLU A 24 5.36 -37.33 -5.75
CA GLU A 24 4.96 -36.42 -4.65
C GLU A 24 4.62 -34.98 -5.08
N PRO A 25 5.36 -34.33 -6.00
CA PRO A 25 5.04 -32.96 -6.44
C PRO A 25 3.66 -32.86 -7.14
N PHE A 26 3.29 -33.88 -7.90
CA PHE A 26 2.01 -33.94 -8.60
C PHE A 26 0.88 -34.34 -7.67
N TYR A 27 1.17 -35.21 -6.70
CA TYR A 27 0.19 -35.61 -5.69
C TYR A 27 -0.25 -34.42 -4.83
N ASN A 28 0.71 -33.65 -4.28
CA ASN A 28 0.40 -32.49 -3.42
C ASN A 28 -0.34 -31.37 -4.18
N THR A 29 -0.09 -31.24 -5.48
CA THR A 29 -0.70 -30.18 -6.29
C THR A 29 -2.10 -30.55 -6.78
N PHE A 30 -2.32 -31.81 -7.18
CA PHE A 30 -3.52 -32.20 -7.93
C PHE A 30 -4.44 -33.19 -7.20
N ILE A 31 -3.94 -33.92 -6.20
CA ILE A 31 -4.65 -35.05 -5.57
C ILE A 31 -4.92 -34.79 -4.08
N GLU A 32 -3.92 -34.31 -3.33
CA GLU A 32 -4.08 -33.90 -1.93
C GLU A 32 -5.20 -32.87 -1.71
N PRO A 33 -5.39 -31.87 -2.58
CA PRO A 33 -6.43 -30.86 -2.41
C PRO A 33 -7.85 -31.36 -2.75
N LEU A 34 -8.00 -32.58 -3.29
CA LEU A 34 -9.30 -33.13 -3.66
C LEU A 34 -10.08 -33.57 -2.43
N THR A 35 -11.31 -33.10 -2.33
CA THR A 35 -12.25 -33.46 -1.26
C THR A 35 -13.40 -34.28 -1.83
N ALA A 36 -13.74 -35.39 -1.19
CA ALA A 36 -14.86 -36.23 -1.61
C ALA A 36 -16.17 -35.76 -0.96
N LEU A 37 -17.23 -35.68 -1.77
CA LEU A 37 -18.61 -35.49 -1.33
C LEU A 37 -19.44 -36.69 -1.81
N GLN A 38 -20.23 -37.26 -0.90
CA GLN A 38 -21.20 -38.29 -1.25
C GLN A 38 -22.53 -37.61 -1.54
N ILE A 39 -23.04 -37.74 -2.76
CA ILE A 39 -24.31 -37.09 -3.15
C ILE A 39 -25.44 -38.11 -3.27
N GLU A 40 -25.19 -39.42 -3.42
CA GLU A 40 -26.25 -40.46 -3.44
C GLU A 40 -25.67 -41.88 -3.23
N GLN A 41 -26.52 -42.88 -2.93
CA GLN A 41 -26.18 -44.24 -2.48
C GLN A 41 -25.26 -45.07 -3.42
N SER A 42 -24.82 -44.56 -4.57
CA SER A 42 -23.84 -45.22 -5.44
C SER A 42 -22.92 -44.29 -6.26
N VAL A 43 -22.87 -42.97 -5.97
CA VAL A 43 -22.07 -42.00 -6.76
C VAL A 43 -21.16 -41.18 -5.86
N LEU A 44 -19.85 -41.21 -6.14
CA LEU A 44 -18.84 -40.41 -5.43
C LEU A 44 -18.46 -39.18 -6.27
N SER A 45 -18.60 -38.00 -5.69
CA SER A 45 -18.22 -36.73 -6.35
C SER A 45 -16.93 -36.19 -5.73
N LEU A 46 -15.91 -35.95 -6.55
CA LEU A 46 -14.65 -35.33 -6.13
C LEU A 46 -14.68 -33.83 -6.45
N VAL A 47 -14.54 -33.02 -5.42
CA VAL A 47 -14.52 -31.56 -5.50
C VAL A 47 -13.10 -31.09 -5.78
N VAL A 48 -12.96 -30.33 -6.87
CA VAL A 48 -11.71 -29.70 -7.27
C VAL A 48 -11.69 -28.26 -6.76
N PRO A 49 -10.67 -27.84 -5.98
CA PRO A 49 -10.61 -26.50 -5.37
C PRO A 49 -10.62 -25.34 -6.38
N GLU A 50 -10.09 -25.59 -7.58
CA GLU A 50 -10.07 -24.65 -8.69
C GLU A 50 -10.73 -25.27 -9.93
N ALA A 51 -11.79 -24.63 -10.45
CA ALA A 51 -12.56 -25.14 -11.59
C ALA A 51 -11.69 -25.36 -12.86
N ARG A 52 -10.60 -24.60 -13.03
CA ARG A 52 -9.68 -24.72 -14.18
C ARG A 52 -8.79 -25.97 -14.13
N LEU A 53 -8.61 -26.58 -12.95
CA LEU A 53 -7.81 -27.79 -12.78
C LEU A 53 -8.62 -29.07 -13.05
N LYS A 54 -9.95 -28.97 -13.12
CA LYS A 54 -10.90 -30.07 -13.33
C LYS A 54 -10.52 -30.88 -14.58
N ASP A 55 -10.40 -30.23 -15.73
CA ASP A 55 -10.10 -30.91 -17.01
C ASP A 55 -8.72 -31.57 -17.01
N HIS A 56 -7.73 -30.92 -16.38
CA HIS A 56 -6.37 -31.45 -16.28
C HIS A 56 -6.31 -32.70 -15.39
N ILE A 57 -7.00 -32.67 -14.25
CA ILE A 57 -7.06 -33.79 -13.30
C ILE A 57 -7.83 -34.97 -13.89
N GLU A 58 -8.96 -34.71 -14.53
CA GLU A 58 -9.77 -35.74 -15.18
C GLU A 58 -9.01 -36.41 -16.33
N MET A 59 -8.35 -35.62 -17.19
CA MET A 59 -7.61 -36.15 -18.34
C MET A 59 -6.34 -36.92 -17.95
N ARG A 60 -5.59 -36.44 -16.95
CA ARG A 60 -4.27 -37.01 -16.60
C ARG A 60 -4.32 -38.06 -15.49
N TYR A 61 -5.20 -37.90 -14.52
CA TYR A 61 -5.27 -38.75 -13.33
C TYR A 61 -6.61 -39.48 -13.19
N GLY A 62 -7.62 -39.13 -13.99
CA GLY A 62 -8.97 -39.70 -13.89
C GLY A 62 -9.03 -41.23 -14.00
N ARG A 63 -8.19 -41.86 -14.82
CA ARG A 63 -8.12 -43.33 -14.92
C ARG A 63 -7.56 -43.97 -13.65
N ILE A 64 -6.46 -43.44 -13.12
CA ILE A 64 -5.81 -43.95 -11.90
C ILE A 64 -6.73 -43.74 -10.70
N LEU A 65 -7.40 -42.59 -10.63
CA LEU A 65 -8.40 -42.27 -9.62
C LEU A 65 -9.58 -43.26 -9.68
N LYS A 66 -10.20 -43.47 -10.85
CA LYS A 66 -11.31 -44.43 -11.03
C LYS A 66 -10.90 -45.86 -10.67
N GLU A 67 -9.74 -46.32 -11.13
CA GLU A 67 -9.24 -47.67 -10.82
C GLU A 67 -8.95 -47.88 -9.32
N THR A 68 -8.42 -46.86 -8.65
CA THR A 68 -8.08 -46.93 -7.21
C THR A 68 -9.34 -46.87 -6.36
N ILE A 69 -10.31 -46.02 -6.73
CA ILE A 69 -11.61 -45.92 -6.07
C ILE A 69 -12.42 -47.21 -6.28
N LEU A 70 -12.48 -47.76 -7.50
CA LEU A 70 -13.21 -49.01 -7.75
C LEU A 70 -12.61 -50.23 -7.01
N LYS A 71 -11.29 -50.26 -6.83
CA LYS A 71 -10.62 -51.30 -6.02
C LYS A 71 -10.92 -51.16 -4.52
N GLN A 72 -11.06 -49.94 -4.03
CA GLN A 72 -11.36 -49.67 -2.62
C GLN A 72 -12.86 -49.79 -2.29
N PHE A 73 -13.73 -49.57 -3.28
CA PHE A 73 -15.19 -49.62 -3.17
C PHE A 73 -15.84 -50.61 -4.17
N PRO A 74 -15.46 -51.91 -4.18
CA PRO A 74 -16.03 -52.87 -5.12
C PRO A 74 -17.52 -53.07 -4.83
N GLY A 75 -18.38 -52.65 -5.77
CA GLY A 75 -19.83 -52.83 -5.70
C GLY A 75 -20.63 -51.74 -4.94
N GLN A 76 -19.97 -50.71 -4.39
CA GLN A 76 -20.64 -49.58 -3.71
C GLN A 76 -20.65 -48.27 -4.52
N ILE A 77 -19.76 -48.11 -5.50
CA ILE A 77 -19.69 -46.89 -6.33
C ILE A 77 -19.74 -47.29 -7.80
N SER A 78 -20.74 -46.77 -8.53
CA SER A 78 -20.94 -47.02 -9.96
C SER A 78 -20.36 -45.91 -10.84
N LEU A 79 -20.13 -44.72 -10.31
CA LEU A 79 -19.71 -43.55 -11.09
C LEU A 79 -18.87 -42.55 -10.25
N VAL A 80 -17.80 -42.01 -10.83
CA VAL A 80 -16.97 -40.93 -10.24
C VAL A 80 -17.17 -39.65 -11.05
N LYS A 81 -17.67 -38.58 -10.42
CA LYS A 81 -17.86 -37.26 -11.05
C LYS A 81 -16.86 -36.24 -10.48
N PHE A 82 -16.26 -35.42 -11.33
CA PHE A 82 -15.47 -34.26 -10.91
C PHE A 82 -16.37 -33.03 -10.92
N GLN A 83 -16.46 -32.33 -9.79
CA GLN A 83 -17.26 -31.12 -9.65
C GLN A 83 -16.35 -29.92 -9.32
N GLY A 84 -16.57 -28.82 -10.05
CA GLY A 84 -16.03 -27.52 -9.62
C GLY A 84 -16.83 -27.03 -8.41
N ARG A 85 -16.21 -26.24 -7.53
CA ARG A 85 -16.86 -25.69 -6.33
C ARG A 85 -18.15 -24.90 -6.63
N ASP A 86 -18.31 -24.45 -7.87
CA ASP A 86 -19.45 -23.67 -8.38
C ASP A 86 -20.64 -24.52 -8.88
N GLU A 87 -20.51 -25.86 -8.92
CA GLU A 87 -21.54 -26.79 -9.46
C GLU A 87 -22.33 -27.55 -8.38
N LEU A 88 -22.23 -27.18 -7.10
CA LEU A 88 -23.00 -27.82 -6.03
C LEU A 88 -24.46 -27.35 -6.02
N PRO A 89 -25.45 -28.26 -5.93
CA PRO A 89 -26.85 -27.88 -5.89
C PRO A 89 -27.17 -27.16 -4.58
N GLN A 90 -27.82 -26.00 -4.70
CA GLN A 90 -28.28 -25.20 -3.57
C GLN A 90 -29.37 -25.92 -2.79
N LEU A 91 -29.21 -26.05 -1.47
CA LEU A 91 -30.32 -26.24 -0.55
C LEU A 91 -30.65 -24.89 0.09
N GLN A 92 -31.86 -24.42 -0.20
CA GLN A 92 -32.43 -23.18 0.31
C GLN A 92 -32.86 -23.30 1.79
N ASP A 93 -32.73 -22.17 2.46
CA ASP A 93 -33.50 -21.66 3.60
C ASP A 93 -33.50 -22.43 4.92
N ILE A 94 -32.55 -22.03 5.78
CA ILE A 94 -32.94 -21.60 7.13
C ILE A 94 -33.08 -20.09 7.07
N THR A 95 -34.33 -19.64 7.06
CA THR A 95 -34.74 -18.29 7.38
C THR A 95 -34.10 -17.84 8.69
N SER A 96 -32.95 -17.16 8.61
CA SER A 96 -32.71 -16.07 9.53
C SER A 96 -33.37 -14.86 8.89
N LYS A 97 -34.31 -14.26 9.63
CA LYS A 97 -34.87 -12.93 9.31
C LYS A 97 -33.74 -12.00 8.84
N PRO A 98 -34.02 -10.95 8.05
CA PRO A 98 -33.05 -9.89 7.93
C PRO A 98 -32.84 -9.35 9.35
N THR A 99 -31.77 -9.77 10.01
CA THR A 99 -31.25 -8.98 11.09
C THR A 99 -30.87 -7.71 10.37
N LYS A 100 -31.74 -6.71 10.50
CA LYS A 100 -31.38 -5.33 10.29
C LYS A 100 -30.16 -5.14 11.17
N SER A 101 -28.98 -5.40 10.61
CA SER A 101 -27.79 -4.73 11.03
C SER A 101 -28.17 -3.28 10.83
N THR A 102 -28.54 -2.64 11.93
CA THR A 102 -28.56 -1.20 12.02
C THR A 102 -27.10 -0.81 11.95
N THR A 103 -26.49 -0.95 10.77
CA THR A 103 -25.30 -0.20 10.42
C THR A 103 -25.77 1.23 10.52
N LYS A 104 -25.53 1.85 11.68
CA LYS A 104 -25.54 3.30 11.75
C LYS A 104 -24.71 3.74 10.55
N PRO A 105 -25.27 4.58 9.65
CA PRO A 105 -24.47 5.11 8.56
C PRO A 105 -23.19 5.67 9.17
N ILE A 106 -22.06 5.41 8.54
CA ILE A 106 -20.79 5.93 9.03
C ILE A 106 -20.93 7.45 9.17
N THR A 107 -20.97 7.95 10.40
CA THR A 107 -21.11 9.37 10.69
C THR A 107 -19.73 9.97 10.91
N TRP A 108 -19.36 10.90 10.05
CA TRP A 108 -18.09 11.61 10.10
C TRP A 108 -18.27 12.92 10.86
N ASP A 109 -17.39 13.22 11.81
CA ASP A 109 -17.29 14.57 12.35
C ASP A 109 -16.44 15.43 11.40
N PHE A 110 -17.11 16.18 10.53
CA PHE A 110 -16.51 17.06 9.52
C PHE A 110 -15.68 18.21 10.07
N LYS A 111 -15.72 18.42 11.39
CA LYS A 111 -15.01 19.52 12.03
C LYS A 111 -13.49 19.40 11.89
N PHE A 112 -12.96 18.25 11.46
CA PHE A 112 -11.52 17.98 11.53
C PHE A 112 -10.91 17.30 10.30
N LEU A 113 -11.10 17.91 9.13
CA LEU A 113 -10.30 17.61 7.93
C LEU A 113 -9.45 18.84 7.57
N PRO A 114 -8.20 18.94 8.07
CA PRO A 114 -7.35 20.09 7.79
C PRO A 114 -6.88 20.12 6.34
N HIS A 115 -6.78 18.96 5.68
CA HIS A 115 -6.18 18.89 4.35
C HIS A 115 -7.19 19.17 3.23
N PRO A 116 -6.93 20.11 2.31
CA PRO A 116 -7.83 20.46 1.21
C PRO A 116 -8.19 19.25 0.33
N ALA A 117 -7.21 18.41 -0.03
CA ALA A 117 -7.46 17.18 -0.81
C ALA A 117 -8.44 16.23 -0.11
N LEU A 118 -8.26 15.99 1.20
CA LEU A 118 -9.17 15.13 1.95
C LEU A 118 -10.55 15.74 2.07
N LYS A 119 -10.65 17.06 2.32
CA LYS A 119 -11.94 17.74 2.45
C LYS A 119 -12.77 17.64 1.17
N ASN A 120 -12.16 17.91 0.02
CA ASN A 120 -12.86 17.88 -1.27
C ASN A 120 -13.24 16.45 -1.66
N ASP A 121 -12.30 15.51 -1.63
CA ASP A 121 -12.53 14.13 -2.05
C ASP A 121 -13.46 13.37 -1.09
N LEU A 122 -13.38 13.63 0.23
CA LEU A 122 -14.32 13.03 1.19
C LEU A 122 -15.73 13.61 1.04
N THR A 123 -15.85 14.92 0.77
CA THR A 123 -17.16 15.52 0.50
C THR A 123 -17.81 14.90 -0.75
N GLU A 124 -17.03 14.67 -1.80
CA GLU A 124 -17.47 13.97 -3.01
C GLU A 124 -17.85 12.51 -2.73
N LEU A 125 -17.02 11.78 -1.98
CA LEU A 125 -17.29 10.39 -1.56
C LEU A 125 -18.59 10.24 -0.77
N LEU A 126 -18.93 11.25 0.03
CA LEU A 126 -20.15 11.27 0.85
C LEU A 126 -21.41 11.63 0.07
N GLN A 127 -21.27 12.25 -1.10
CA GLN A 127 -22.36 12.38 -2.07
C GLN A 127 -22.56 11.05 -2.80
N LEU A 128 -21.48 10.34 -3.10
CA LEU A 128 -21.45 9.05 -3.77
C LEU A 128 -21.67 7.86 -2.81
N ARG A 129 -22.56 8.00 -1.80
CA ARG A 129 -22.78 7.13 -0.61
C ARG A 129 -22.70 5.61 -0.80
N SER A 130 -22.74 5.10 -2.02
CA SER A 130 -22.76 3.69 -2.43
C SER A 130 -21.49 3.15 -3.13
N PHE A 131 -20.49 3.95 -3.51
CA PHE A 131 -19.51 3.48 -4.53
C PHE A 131 -18.10 3.11 -4.06
N TYR A 132 -17.58 3.71 -2.98
CA TYR A 132 -16.21 3.43 -2.55
C TYR A 132 -16.15 3.13 -1.05
N ARG A 133 -15.65 1.92 -0.72
CA ARG A 133 -15.43 1.42 0.66
C ARG A 133 -13.96 1.22 0.98
N THR A 134 -13.11 1.20 -0.05
CA THR A 134 -11.66 1.27 0.07
C THR A 134 -11.18 2.61 -0.47
N ILE A 135 -10.40 3.31 0.34
CA ILE A 135 -9.72 4.54 -0.03
C ILE A 135 -8.22 4.28 -0.01
N PHE A 136 -7.53 4.63 -1.08
CA PHE A 136 -6.09 4.56 -1.16
C PHE A 136 -5.53 5.98 -1.16
N ILE A 137 -4.70 6.31 -0.18
CA ILE A 137 -4.10 7.63 -0.04
C ILE A 137 -2.61 7.53 -0.33
N THR A 138 -2.19 8.13 -1.45
CA THR A 138 -0.77 8.25 -1.80
C THR A 138 -0.25 9.62 -1.40
N GLY A 139 0.98 9.71 -0.90
CA GLY A 139 1.66 10.99 -0.75
C GLY A 139 3.11 10.81 -0.35
N LYS A 140 3.98 11.77 -0.70
CA LYS A 140 5.42 11.68 -0.37
C LYS A 140 5.65 11.58 1.14
N ALA A 141 6.84 11.10 1.53
CA ALA A 141 7.27 11.14 2.92
C ALA A 141 7.16 12.58 3.46
N GLY A 142 6.63 12.72 4.68
CA GLY A 142 6.41 14.02 5.31
C GLY A 142 5.16 14.78 4.87
N SER A 143 4.33 14.24 3.96
CA SER A 143 3.05 14.87 3.56
C SER A 143 1.95 14.82 4.63
N GLY A 144 2.20 14.13 5.75
CA GLY A 144 1.29 14.07 6.88
C GLY A 144 0.33 12.90 6.94
N LYS A 145 0.44 11.91 6.03
CA LYS A 145 -0.46 10.73 5.95
C LYS A 145 -0.80 10.15 7.33
N THR A 146 0.22 9.81 8.13
CA THR A 146 0.07 9.22 9.46
C THR A 146 -0.65 10.14 10.44
N ILE A 147 -0.31 11.44 10.45
CA ILE A 147 -0.97 12.43 11.32
C ILE A 147 -2.45 12.51 10.95
N PHE A 148 -2.78 12.57 9.66
CA PHE A 148 -4.17 12.58 9.19
C PHE A 148 -4.90 11.30 9.57
N ALA A 149 -4.29 10.14 9.38
CA ALA A 149 -4.88 8.86 9.73
C ALA A 149 -5.23 8.74 11.23
N GLN A 150 -4.29 9.10 12.10
CA GLN A 150 -4.51 9.07 13.55
C GLN A 150 -5.63 10.04 13.97
N LYS A 151 -5.60 11.25 13.42
CA LYS A 151 -6.65 12.25 13.64
C LYS A 151 -8.02 11.75 13.17
N TRP A 152 -8.06 11.04 12.05
CA TRP A 152 -9.28 10.50 11.47
C TRP A 152 -9.90 9.44 12.39
N VAL A 153 -9.08 8.54 12.93
CA VAL A 153 -9.51 7.54 13.94
C VAL A 153 -10.08 8.24 15.18
N ASN A 154 -9.42 9.28 15.69
CA ASN A 154 -9.85 9.99 16.90
C ASN A 154 -11.21 10.71 16.75
N HIS A 155 -11.55 11.18 15.55
CA HIS A 155 -12.81 11.90 15.27
C HIS A 155 -13.88 11.01 14.64
N PHE A 156 -13.59 9.71 14.48
CA PHE A 156 -14.54 8.78 13.91
C PHE A 156 -15.60 8.38 14.93
N SER A 157 -16.87 8.49 14.54
CA SER A 157 -17.97 7.99 15.38
C SER A 157 -18.14 6.49 15.19
N GLY A 158 -17.43 5.69 15.98
CA GLY A 158 -17.54 4.23 15.98
C GLY A 158 -16.23 3.55 16.37
N LYS A 159 -16.18 2.22 16.23
CA LYS A 159 -14.93 1.48 16.45
C LYS A 159 -13.99 1.72 15.27
N ALA A 160 -12.89 2.40 15.51
CA ALA A 160 -11.87 2.74 14.53
C ALA A 160 -10.49 2.33 15.03
N THR A 161 -9.66 1.79 14.13
CA THR A 161 -8.29 1.39 14.44
C THR A 161 -7.33 1.88 13.37
N TYR A 162 -6.17 2.37 13.79
CA TYR A 162 -5.00 2.65 12.96
C TYR A 162 -3.93 1.58 13.23
N LEU A 163 -3.32 1.05 12.16
CA LEU A 163 -2.19 0.13 12.23
C LEU A 163 -1.14 0.52 11.19
N SER A 164 0.14 0.43 11.54
CA SER A 164 1.19 0.40 10.52
C SER A 164 1.23 -0.99 9.87
N LEU A 165 1.72 -1.09 8.63
CA LEU A 165 1.90 -2.41 8.01
C LEU A 165 2.85 -3.33 8.81
N PRO A 166 3.96 -2.85 9.41
CA PRO A 166 4.76 -3.66 10.34
C PRO A 166 3.95 -4.21 11.52
N ASP A 167 3.06 -3.42 12.13
CA ASP A 167 2.19 -3.87 13.23
C ASP A 167 1.19 -4.91 12.74
N PHE A 168 0.60 -4.71 11.56
CA PHE A 168 -0.29 -5.67 10.92
C PHE A 168 0.42 -7.02 10.66
N LEU A 169 1.63 -6.97 10.10
CA LEU A 169 2.47 -8.16 9.87
C LEU A 169 2.85 -8.86 11.17
N GLY A 170 3.24 -8.09 12.19
CA GLY A 170 3.56 -8.60 13.52
C GLY A 170 2.36 -9.30 14.16
N GLY A 171 1.18 -8.69 14.10
CA GLY A 171 -0.07 -9.27 14.56
C GLY A 171 -0.42 -10.57 13.87
N PHE A 172 -0.32 -10.61 12.54
CA PHE A 172 -0.57 -11.82 11.75
C PHE A 172 0.41 -12.96 12.07
N VAL A 173 1.71 -12.68 12.16
CA VAL A 173 2.70 -13.69 12.52
C VAL A 173 2.49 -14.21 13.94
N SER A 174 2.18 -13.31 14.88
CA SER A 174 1.85 -13.67 16.26
C SER A 174 0.63 -14.58 16.32
N SER A 175 -0.44 -14.24 15.59
CA SER A 175 -1.69 -15.00 15.59
C SER A 175 -1.55 -16.40 14.99
N ILE A 176 -0.61 -16.59 14.05
CA ILE A 176 -0.27 -17.93 13.54
C ILE A 176 0.41 -18.75 14.64
N ARG A 177 1.39 -18.17 15.33
CA ARG A 177 2.15 -18.86 16.39
C ARG A 177 1.28 -19.25 17.58
N SER A 178 0.28 -18.43 17.92
CA SER A 178 -0.65 -18.69 19.02
C SER A 178 -1.89 -19.48 18.62
N HIS A 179 -2.01 -19.93 17.36
CA HIS A 179 -3.21 -20.59 16.82
C HIS A 179 -4.51 -19.76 16.97
N SER A 180 -4.42 -18.43 17.07
CA SER A 180 -5.54 -17.50 17.27
C SER A 180 -5.77 -16.59 16.06
N THR A 181 -5.49 -17.11 14.85
CA THR A 181 -5.58 -16.33 13.60
C THR A 181 -7.01 -15.89 13.30
N GLN A 182 -8.01 -16.69 13.66
CA GLN A 182 -9.41 -16.33 13.47
C GLN A 182 -9.82 -15.16 14.39
N ASP A 183 -9.46 -15.23 15.68
CA ASP A 183 -9.76 -14.17 16.65
C ASP A 183 -9.15 -12.83 16.23
N TRP A 184 -7.89 -12.86 15.76
CA TRP A 184 -7.21 -11.66 15.24
C TRP A 184 -7.94 -11.06 14.03
N LYS A 185 -8.41 -11.90 13.10
CA LYS A 185 -9.21 -11.44 11.95
C LYS A 185 -10.53 -10.83 12.40
N ASP A 186 -11.21 -11.47 13.35
CA ASP A 186 -12.51 -11.01 13.85
C ASP A 186 -12.37 -9.69 14.62
N GLU A 187 -11.27 -9.51 15.36
CA GLU A 187 -10.92 -8.24 15.98
C GLU A 187 -10.75 -7.14 14.93
N LEU A 188 -9.96 -7.37 13.86
CA LEU A 188 -9.79 -6.40 12.79
C LEU A 188 -11.12 -6.05 12.11
N LYS A 189 -11.90 -7.08 11.75
CA LYS A 189 -13.20 -6.93 11.10
C LYS A 189 -14.24 -6.26 12.00
N SER A 190 -14.12 -6.32 13.32
CA SER A 190 -15.05 -5.64 14.22
C SER A 190 -15.01 -4.11 14.11
N ASN A 191 -13.96 -3.54 13.49
CA ASN A 191 -13.84 -2.11 13.23
C ASN A 191 -14.80 -1.65 12.13
N SER A 192 -15.41 -0.49 12.31
CA SER A 192 -16.15 0.22 11.26
C SER A 192 -15.24 1.06 10.37
N LEU A 193 -14.07 1.46 10.89
CA LEU A 193 -12.97 2.11 10.17
C LEU A 193 -11.66 1.38 10.49
N LEU A 194 -10.95 0.91 9.47
CA LEU A 194 -9.59 0.42 9.61
C LEU A 194 -8.65 1.22 8.70
N ILE A 195 -7.54 1.71 9.27
CA ILE A 195 -6.49 2.38 8.50
C ILE A 195 -5.20 1.57 8.59
N ILE A 196 -4.61 1.24 7.44
CA ILE A 196 -3.31 0.56 7.35
C ILE A 196 -2.31 1.51 6.67
N ASP A 197 -1.27 1.91 7.40
CA ASP A 197 -0.20 2.81 6.92
C ASP A 197 1.00 2.03 6.37
N ASP A 198 1.85 2.72 5.61
CA ASP A 198 3.11 2.23 5.06
C ASP A 198 2.99 0.96 4.19
N LEU A 199 1.97 0.90 3.31
CA LEU A 199 1.74 -0.25 2.45
C LEU A 199 2.94 -0.58 1.53
N GLN A 200 3.79 0.40 1.24
CA GLN A 200 5.03 0.23 0.47
C GLN A 200 6.01 -0.76 1.11
N LEU A 201 5.89 -1.05 2.40
CA LEU A 201 6.70 -2.04 3.09
C LEU A 201 6.25 -3.50 2.81
N LEU A 202 5.12 -3.71 2.11
CA LEU A 202 4.60 -5.04 1.80
C LEU A 202 5.43 -5.71 0.72
N LYS A 203 6.22 -6.71 1.11
CA LYS A 203 7.12 -7.40 0.18
C LYS A 203 6.35 -8.33 -0.78
N PRO A 204 6.80 -8.47 -2.04
CA PRO A 204 6.22 -9.41 -3.01
C PRO A 204 6.25 -10.86 -2.52
N THR A 205 7.24 -11.22 -1.71
CA THR A 205 7.41 -12.57 -1.14
C THR A 205 6.45 -12.88 0.01
N ALA A 206 5.78 -11.88 0.58
CA ALA A 206 4.83 -12.06 1.69
C ALA A 206 3.45 -12.52 1.19
N VAL A 207 3.39 -13.61 0.42
CA VAL A 207 2.20 -14.07 -0.33
C VAL A 207 0.98 -14.24 0.58
N ARG A 208 1.14 -14.96 1.70
CA ARG A 208 0.04 -15.17 2.67
C ARG A 208 -0.50 -13.87 3.24
N CYS A 209 0.37 -12.92 3.57
CA CYS A 209 -0.07 -11.62 4.10
C CYS A 209 -0.82 -10.80 3.05
N GLN A 210 -0.35 -10.81 1.79
CA GLN A 210 -1.05 -10.12 0.71
C GLN A 210 -2.44 -10.71 0.46
N GLU A 211 -2.58 -12.03 0.58
CA GLU A 211 -3.86 -12.71 0.47
C GLU A 211 -4.80 -12.35 1.62
N GLU A 212 -4.32 -12.28 2.86
CA GLU A 212 -5.11 -11.84 4.00
C GLU A 212 -5.54 -10.38 3.90
N LEU A 213 -4.65 -9.49 3.43
CA LEU A 213 -5.02 -8.11 3.16
C LEU A 213 -6.10 -8.01 2.07
N ARG A 214 -6.01 -8.84 1.02
CA ARG A 214 -7.04 -8.93 -0.03
C ARG A 214 -8.38 -9.38 0.55
N HIS A 215 -8.40 -10.41 1.40
CA HIS A 215 -9.61 -10.88 2.08
C HIS A 215 -10.21 -9.83 3.02
N LEU A 216 -9.35 -9.03 3.67
CA LEU A 216 -9.76 -7.93 4.51
C LEU A 216 -10.45 -6.83 3.70
N ILE A 217 -9.90 -6.47 2.53
CA ILE A 217 -10.53 -5.53 1.59
C ILE A 217 -11.93 -6.05 1.20
N ASP A 218 -12.03 -7.30 0.74
CA ASP A 218 -13.30 -7.90 0.31
C ASP A 218 -14.34 -7.89 1.45
N SER A 219 -13.92 -8.21 2.69
CA SER A 219 -14.82 -8.23 3.87
C SER A 219 -15.34 -6.84 4.23
N PHE A 220 -14.45 -5.83 4.22
CA PHE A 220 -14.84 -4.45 4.52
C PHE A 220 -15.81 -3.88 3.47
N GLU A 221 -15.60 -4.22 2.20
CA GLU A 221 -16.49 -3.84 1.11
C GLU A 221 -17.89 -4.47 1.27
N GLN A 222 -17.95 -5.79 1.52
CA GLN A 222 -19.21 -6.51 1.72
C GLN A 222 -20.01 -6.01 2.94
N GLU A 223 -19.32 -5.70 4.03
CA GLU A 223 -19.93 -5.29 5.29
C GLU A 223 -20.22 -3.78 5.37
N ASN A 224 -20.01 -3.03 4.28
CA ASN A 224 -20.19 -1.57 4.22
C ASN A 224 -19.36 -0.80 5.27
N LYS A 225 -18.13 -1.25 5.52
CA LYS A 225 -17.16 -0.61 6.42
C LYS A 225 -16.12 0.18 5.63
N LEU A 226 -15.41 1.12 6.27
CA LEU A 226 -14.35 1.87 5.59
C LEU A 226 -12.98 1.25 5.85
N LEU A 227 -12.27 0.94 4.77
CA LEU A 227 -10.85 0.59 4.79
C LEU A 227 -10.04 1.70 4.12
N VAL A 228 -9.03 2.21 4.81
CA VAL A 228 -8.11 3.23 4.28
C VAL A 228 -6.72 2.64 4.24
N LEU A 229 -6.08 2.72 3.08
CA LEU A 229 -4.71 2.26 2.87
C LEU A 229 -3.85 3.47 2.54
N LEU A 230 -2.74 3.65 3.24
CA LEU A 230 -1.81 4.74 2.99
C LEU A 230 -0.51 4.20 2.39
N SER A 231 0.06 4.94 1.44
CA SER A 231 1.37 4.61 0.90
C SER A 231 2.16 5.84 0.44
N ASP A 232 3.49 5.69 0.40
CA ASP A 232 4.38 6.65 -0.25
C ASP A 232 4.31 6.58 -1.78
N SER A 233 3.79 5.49 -2.34
CA SER A 233 3.80 5.20 -3.78
C SER A 233 2.44 4.71 -4.27
N ASP A 234 2.12 5.00 -5.53
CA ASP A 234 0.84 4.61 -6.12
C ASP A 234 0.69 3.09 -6.25
N PRO A 235 -0.55 2.54 -6.23
CA PRO A 235 -0.80 1.10 -6.28
C PRO A 235 -0.10 0.38 -7.45
N GLU A 236 0.02 1.04 -8.59
CA GLU A 236 0.68 0.54 -9.80
C GLU A 236 2.16 0.26 -9.56
N SER A 237 2.83 1.15 -8.83
CA SER A 237 4.26 1.12 -8.55
C SER A 237 4.67 0.09 -7.48
N LEU A 238 3.72 -0.30 -6.63
CA LEU A 238 3.96 -1.29 -5.58
C LEU A 238 4.21 -2.68 -6.18
N GLN A 239 5.17 -3.43 -5.66
CA GLN A 239 5.46 -4.79 -6.11
C GLN A 239 4.53 -5.80 -5.40
N LEU A 240 3.23 -5.70 -5.68
CA LEU A 240 2.17 -6.54 -5.11
C LEU A 240 1.69 -7.61 -6.09
N SER A 241 1.09 -8.66 -5.55
CA SER A 241 0.44 -9.72 -6.31
C SER A 241 -0.67 -9.17 -7.21
N PRO A 242 -0.90 -9.79 -8.39
CA PRO A 242 -1.94 -9.34 -9.31
C PRO A 242 -3.34 -9.30 -8.68
N SER A 243 -3.64 -10.25 -7.79
CA SER A 243 -4.93 -10.33 -7.10
C SER A 243 -5.15 -9.17 -6.13
N LEU A 244 -4.14 -8.79 -5.35
CA LEU A 244 -4.23 -7.62 -4.47
C LEU A 244 -4.32 -6.32 -5.28
N LYS A 245 -3.50 -6.17 -6.34
CA LYS A 245 -3.58 -4.99 -7.23
C LYS A 245 -4.97 -4.82 -7.83
N SER A 246 -5.63 -5.92 -8.21
CA SER A 246 -6.98 -5.87 -8.79
C SER A 246 -8.04 -5.27 -7.86
N ARG A 247 -7.79 -5.24 -6.54
CA ARG A 247 -8.66 -4.61 -5.53
C ARG A 247 -8.23 -3.18 -5.18
N LEU A 248 -6.94 -2.88 -5.30
CA LEU A 248 -6.42 -1.54 -5.03
C LEU A 248 -6.72 -0.56 -6.16
N LEU A 249 -6.60 -0.98 -7.43
CA LEU A 249 -6.79 -0.08 -8.58
C LEU A 249 -8.20 0.54 -8.65
N PRO A 250 -9.30 -0.19 -8.36
CA PRO A 250 -10.65 0.39 -8.35
C PRO A 250 -10.99 1.22 -7.10
N SER A 251 -10.11 1.25 -6.09
CA SER A 251 -10.35 2.04 -4.87
C SER A 251 -10.37 3.54 -5.17
N LYS A 252 -11.01 4.35 -4.32
CA LYS A 252 -10.90 5.81 -4.48
C LYS A 252 -9.48 6.21 -4.12
N GLN A 253 -8.74 6.68 -5.13
CA GLN A 253 -7.40 7.19 -4.95
C GLN A 253 -7.45 8.66 -4.56
N ILE A 254 -6.69 9.04 -3.53
CA ILE A 254 -6.52 10.42 -3.07
C ILE A 254 -5.02 10.70 -3.00
N HIS A 255 -4.58 11.78 -3.62
CA HIS A 255 -3.18 12.20 -3.57
C HIS A 255 -2.99 13.32 -2.55
N LEU A 256 -2.27 13.03 -1.47
CA LEU A 256 -1.84 14.00 -0.48
C LEU A 256 -0.59 14.74 -0.97
N ILE A 257 -0.80 16.00 -1.28
CA ILE A 257 0.25 16.99 -1.50
C ILE A 257 0.74 17.56 -0.16
N TYR A 258 1.77 18.39 -0.19
CA TYR A 258 2.19 19.12 1.01
C TYR A 258 1.13 20.17 1.38
N PRO A 259 0.85 20.34 2.69
CA PRO A 259 -0.19 21.26 3.15
C PRO A 259 0.15 22.72 2.84
N ASP A 260 -0.87 23.52 2.53
CA ASP A 260 -0.74 24.97 2.47
C ASP A 260 -0.49 25.59 3.86
N LYS A 261 -0.18 26.89 3.91
CA LYS A 261 0.13 27.57 5.18
C LYS A 261 -0.99 27.40 6.21
N GLU A 262 -2.23 27.58 5.80
CA GLU A 262 -3.38 27.52 6.72
C GLU A 262 -3.55 26.11 7.32
N THR A 263 -3.38 25.08 6.48
CA THR A 263 -3.37 23.69 6.92
C THR A 263 -2.21 23.41 7.88
N ARG A 264 -1.01 23.97 7.60
CA ARG A 264 0.15 23.86 8.50
C ARG A 264 -0.12 24.48 9.86
N LYS A 265 -0.78 25.65 9.92
CA LYS A 265 -1.20 26.27 11.20
C LYS A 265 -2.11 25.34 11.99
N GLN A 266 -3.13 24.76 11.35
CA GLN A 266 -4.04 23.82 12.01
C GLN A 266 -3.33 22.55 12.50
N ILE A 267 -2.34 22.06 11.75
CA ILE A 267 -1.49 20.95 12.19
C ILE A 267 -0.72 21.33 13.45
N ILE A 268 -0.04 22.49 13.44
CA ILE A 268 0.72 23.01 14.59
C ILE A 268 -0.21 23.15 15.80
N GLN A 269 -1.39 23.75 15.63
CA GLN A 269 -2.40 23.90 16.70
C GLN A 269 -2.77 22.55 17.33
N SER A 270 -3.03 21.52 16.53
CA SER A 270 -3.34 20.20 17.09
C SER A 270 -2.14 19.53 17.77
N LEU A 271 -0.92 19.76 17.30
CA LEU A 271 0.28 19.25 17.96
C LEU A 271 0.46 19.92 19.33
N ILE A 272 0.22 21.24 19.40
CA ILE A 272 0.24 22.03 20.63
C ILE A 272 -0.82 21.54 21.62
N GLU A 273 -2.03 21.22 21.16
CA GLU A 273 -3.10 20.65 22.00
C GLU A 273 -2.71 19.30 22.61
N ILE A 274 -2.12 18.40 21.80
CA ILE A 274 -1.65 17.08 22.26
C ILE A 274 -0.56 17.25 23.32
N ASP A 275 0.41 18.14 23.07
CA ASP A 275 1.53 18.40 23.97
C ASP A 275 1.15 19.33 25.15
N ARG A 276 -0.12 19.76 25.24
CA ARG A 276 -0.64 20.73 26.24
C ARG A 276 0.21 22.01 26.32
N LEU A 277 0.73 22.42 25.17
CA LEU A 277 1.55 23.61 25.00
C LEU A 277 0.63 24.83 24.78
N SER A 278 1.14 26.04 25.03
CA SER A 278 0.46 27.28 24.64
C SER A 278 1.47 28.16 23.92
N LEU A 279 1.19 28.50 22.66
CA LEU A 279 1.98 29.41 21.83
C LEU A 279 1.08 30.54 21.32
N LYS A 280 1.67 31.73 21.12
CA LYS A 280 0.98 32.85 20.49
C LYS A 280 0.73 32.57 19.01
N GLU A 281 -0.34 33.14 18.46
CA GLU A 281 -0.69 32.99 17.03
C GLU A 281 0.47 33.40 16.11
N GLU A 282 1.18 34.49 16.44
CA GLU A 282 2.36 34.96 15.70
C GLU A 282 3.47 33.90 15.59
N ILE A 283 3.65 33.06 16.62
CA ILE A 283 4.63 31.97 16.61
C ILE A 283 4.15 30.81 15.73
N ILE A 284 2.85 30.52 15.77
CA ILE A 284 2.22 29.48 14.93
C ILE A 284 2.33 29.89 13.46
N ASP A 285 2.01 31.14 13.15
CA ASP A 285 2.17 31.73 11.81
C ASP A 285 3.62 31.67 11.33
N HIS A 286 4.57 32.08 12.19
CA HIS A 286 5.99 32.05 11.85
C HIS A 286 6.49 30.64 11.56
N LEU A 287 6.16 29.65 12.40
CA LEU A 287 6.53 28.25 12.16
C LEU A 287 5.89 27.70 10.87
N ALA A 288 4.65 28.06 10.58
CA ALA A 288 3.96 27.66 9.37
C ALA A 288 4.57 28.30 8.10
N ASP A 289 5.09 29.52 8.19
CA ASP A 289 5.81 30.16 7.09
C ASP A 289 7.17 29.52 6.85
N GLN A 290 7.93 29.29 7.92
CA GLN A 290 9.30 28.78 7.83
C GLN A 290 9.34 27.31 7.40
N ILE A 291 8.43 26.45 7.86
CA ILE A 291 8.49 24.99 7.61
C ILE A 291 7.44 24.59 6.57
N ALA A 292 7.77 24.72 5.28
CA ALA A 292 6.78 24.60 4.21
C ALA A 292 6.48 23.17 3.72
N VAL A 293 7.46 22.25 3.83
CA VAL A 293 7.40 20.96 3.09
C VAL A 293 7.12 19.78 4.03
N ASP A 294 8.04 19.44 4.93
CA ASP A 294 7.93 18.21 5.72
C ASP A 294 7.21 18.45 7.06
N MET A 295 6.02 17.86 7.22
CA MET A 295 5.24 17.96 8.46
C MET A 295 5.93 17.36 9.69
N ARG A 296 6.93 16.49 9.51
CA ARG A 296 7.74 15.98 10.62
C ARG A 296 8.60 17.08 11.24
N LEU A 297 9.01 18.07 10.44
CA LEU A 297 9.75 19.24 10.92
C LEU A 297 8.85 20.14 11.77
N LEU A 298 7.56 20.27 11.43
CA LEU A 298 6.58 20.97 12.27
C LEU A 298 6.46 20.31 13.64
N LYS A 299 6.32 18.98 13.66
CA LYS A 299 6.31 18.20 14.92
C LYS A 299 7.60 18.38 15.70
N ALA A 300 8.75 18.31 15.03
CA ALA A 300 10.05 18.52 15.66
C ALA A 300 10.17 19.92 16.27
N ALA A 301 9.69 20.95 15.58
CA ALA A 301 9.70 22.33 16.06
C ALA A 301 8.84 22.50 17.31
N VAL A 302 7.58 22.04 17.28
CA VAL A 302 6.67 22.09 18.44
C VAL A 302 7.28 21.35 19.63
N HIS A 303 7.81 20.15 19.41
CA HIS A 303 8.43 19.35 20.47
C HIS A 303 9.71 20.01 21.04
N ARG A 304 10.55 20.62 20.19
CA ARG A 304 11.73 21.38 20.64
C ARG A 304 11.34 22.56 21.51
N ILE A 305 10.34 23.33 21.09
CA ILE A 305 9.84 24.46 21.88
C ILE A 305 9.28 23.98 23.22
N SER A 306 8.48 22.91 23.21
CA SER A 306 7.92 22.29 24.42
C SER A 306 8.99 21.89 25.44
N PHE A 307 10.10 21.29 24.97
CA PHE A 307 11.16 20.79 25.85
C PHE A 307 12.20 21.85 26.25
N GLN A 308 12.56 22.76 25.35
CA GLN A 308 13.71 23.66 25.54
C GLN A 308 13.32 25.06 26.01
N SER A 309 12.06 25.48 25.82
CA SER A 309 11.61 26.77 26.32
C SER A 309 11.18 26.70 27.78
N LYS A 310 11.68 27.62 28.60
CA LYS A 310 11.25 27.76 30.00
C LYS A 310 9.83 28.28 30.14
N ASN A 311 9.35 29.06 29.16
CA ASN A 311 8.00 29.61 29.15
C ASN A 311 7.45 29.72 27.72
N PRO A 312 6.94 28.61 27.16
CA PRO A 312 6.43 28.57 25.79
C PRO A 312 5.38 29.65 25.49
N SER A 313 4.53 30.00 26.45
CA SER A 313 3.47 31.02 26.27
C SER A 313 4.00 32.44 26.03
N LYS A 314 5.27 32.70 26.39
CA LYS A 314 5.92 34.01 26.26
C LYS A 314 7.12 33.99 25.30
N ILE A 315 7.35 32.87 24.61
CA ILE A 315 8.50 32.72 23.72
C ILE A 315 8.48 33.79 22.62
N SER A 316 9.63 34.39 22.32
CA SER A 316 9.78 35.34 21.22
C SER A 316 10.12 34.63 19.91
N ILE A 317 9.85 35.28 18.77
CA ILE A 317 10.25 34.79 17.45
C ILE A 317 11.77 34.53 17.41
N THR A 318 12.58 35.43 17.98
CA THR A 318 14.04 35.27 18.04
C THR A 318 14.50 34.03 18.81
N GLU A 319 13.79 33.66 19.88
CA GLU A 319 14.09 32.45 20.63
C GLU A 319 13.63 31.21 19.86
N VAL A 320 12.45 31.26 19.24
CA VAL A 320 11.95 30.20 18.34
C VAL A 320 12.92 29.95 17.20
N ASP A 321 13.44 31.02 16.59
CA ASP A 321 14.44 30.95 15.52
C ASP A 321 15.69 30.22 15.99
N ARG A 322 16.24 30.62 17.13
CA ARG A 322 17.41 29.95 17.71
C ARG A 322 17.19 28.46 17.96
N LEU A 323 15.98 28.04 18.37
CA LEU A 323 15.67 26.64 18.67
C LEU A 323 15.42 25.80 17.40
N CYS A 324 14.89 26.43 16.36
CA CYS A 324 14.33 25.74 15.19
C CYS A 324 15.00 26.12 13.86
N GLU A 325 16.06 26.94 13.85
CA GLU A 325 16.81 27.36 12.66
C GLU A 325 17.17 26.18 11.76
N SER A 326 17.64 25.08 12.35
CA SER A 326 17.99 23.85 11.63
C SER A 326 16.81 23.14 10.97
N LEU A 327 15.57 23.57 11.21
CA LEU A 327 14.31 22.95 10.74
C LEU A 327 13.60 23.79 9.67
N TYR A 328 13.82 25.10 9.66
CA TYR A 328 13.13 26.03 8.75
C TYR A 328 13.49 25.76 7.32
N HIS A 329 14.76 25.50 7.07
CA HIS A 329 15.25 25.37 5.72
C HIS A 329 16.29 24.26 5.70
N GLN A 330 15.88 23.05 5.29
CA GLN A 330 16.66 22.40 4.25
C GLN A 330 16.35 23.16 2.96
N GLU A 331 16.82 24.39 2.84
CA GLU A 331 16.97 24.99 1.53
C GLU A 331 17.86 24.02 0.78
N ILE A 332 17.29 23.41 -0.26
CA ILE A 332 18.08 22.96 -1.37
C ILE A 332 18.62 24.26 -1.99
N ASN A 333 19.64 24.88 -1.37
CA ASN A 333 20.43 25.96 -1.96
C ASN A 333 21.40 25.35 -3.00
N VAL A 334 20.88 24.38 -3.75
CA VAL A 334 21.57 23.75 -4.85
C VAL A 334 21.35 24.69 -6.03
N LYS A 335 22.41 25.38 -6.44
CA LYS A 335 22.38 26.13 -7.69
C LYS A 335 22.27 25.14 -8.86
N PRO A 336 21.61 25.49 -9.97
CA PRO A 336 21.58 24.64 -11.16
C PRO A 336 22.97 24.20 -11.63
N ASP A 337 23.97 25.06 -11.49
CA ASP A 337 25.36 24.74 -11.83
C ASP A 337 25.97 23.63 -10.96
N THR A 338 25.56 23.50 -9.69
CA THR A 338 25.97 22.40 -8.81
C THR A 338 25.43 21.05 -9.31
N ILE A 339 24.17 21.01 -9.76
CA ILE A 339 23.60 19.79 -10.37
C ILE A 339 24.38 19.43 -11.62
N LEU A 340 24.65 20.42 -12.48
CA LEU A 340 25.39 20.20 -13.72
C LEU A 340 26.82 19.70 -13.45
N SER A 341 27.52 20.24 -12.46
CA SER A 341 28.88 19.84 -12.12
C SER A 341 28.95 18.42 -11.56
N VAL A 342 28.07 18.06 -10.63
CA VAL A 342 28.04 16.70 -10.04
C VAL A 342 27.70 15.67 -11.11
N VAL A 343 26.70 15.95 -11.97
CA VAL A 343 26.34 15.04 -13.07
C VAL A 343 27.47 14.92 -14.09
N ALA A 344 28.14 16.03 -14.43
CA ALA A 344 29.29 16.04 -15.34
C ALA A 344 30.44 15.17 -14.79
N GLN A 345 30.76 15.32 -13.50
CA GLN A 345 31.78 14.53 -12.83
C GLN A 345 31.42 13.04 -12.81
N PHE A 346 30.18 12.70 -12.43
CA PHE A 346 29.72 11.31 -12.35
C PHE A 346 29.84 10.57 -13.70
N TYR A 347 29.36 11.22 -14.78
CA TYR A 347 29.45 10.64 -16.11
C TYR A 347 30.79 10.92 -16.80
N ASN A 348 31.78 11.54 -16.12
CA ASN A 348 33.06 11.93 -16.70
C ASN A 348 32.89 12.59 -18.09
N VAL A 349 32.15 13.70 -18.10
CA VAL A 349 31.90 14.62 -19.22
C VAL A 349 32.05 16.06 -18.71
N SER A 350 32.08 17.07 -19.57
CA SER A 350 32.10 18.47 -19.12
C SER A 350 30.68 19.06 -18.98
N VAL A 351 30.54 20.12 -18.17
CA VAL A 351 29.27 20.90 -18.10
C VAL A 351 28.92 21.51 -19.48
N ALA A 352 29.94 21.86 -20.27
CA ALA A 352 29.75 22.34 -21.63
C ALA A 352 29.15 21.24 -22.54
N ASP A 353 29.56 19.98 -22.37
CA ASP A 353 28.98 18.84 -23.10
C ASP A 353 27.50 18.65 -22.75
N ILE A 354 27.14 18.79 -21.46
CA ILE A 354 25.75 18.74 -21.01
C ILE A 354 24.92 19.88 -21.63
N ARG A 355 25.49 21.07 -21.84
CA ARG A 355 24.83 22.21 -22.51
C ARG A 355 24.95 22.18 -24.04
N SER A 356 25.63 21.18 -24.62
CA SER A 356 25.88 21.10 -26.06
C SER A 356 24.71 20.46 -26.82
N LYS A 357 24.86 20.31 -28.14
CA LYS A 357 23.99 19.48 -28.98
C LYS A 357 24.61 18.10 -29.30
N ALA A 358 25.72 17.72 -28.66
CA ALA A 358 26.40 16.47 -28.92
C ALA A 358 25.48 15.27 -28.65
N LYS A 359 25.49 14.28 -29.55
CA LYS A 359 24.60 13.11 -29.52
C LYS A 359 25.27 11.85 -28.98
N ASP A 360 26.49 11.98 -28.45
CA ASP A 360 27.17 10.86 -27.80
C ASP A 360 26.27 10.26 -26.70
N LYS A 361 26.25 8.92 -26.61
CA LYS A 361 25.34 8.19 -25.72
C LYS A 361 25.55 8.59 -24.26
N LYS A 362 26.81 8.80 -23.84
CA LYS A 362 27.19 9.18 -22.48
C LYS A 362 26.78 10.62 -22.19
N VAL A 363 27.07 11.55 -23.11
CA VAL A 363 26.67 12.97 -22.99
C VAL A 363 25.16 13.12 -22.98
N SER A 364 24.44 12.35 -23.80
CA SER A 364 22.98 12.37 -23.82
C SER A 364 22.37 11.86 -22.53
N LEU A 365 22.92 10.79 -21.95
CA LEU A 365 22.46 10.27 -20.67
C LEU A 365 22.72 11.28 -19.55
N ALA A 366 23.94 11.83 -19.46
CA ALA A 366 24.29 12.87 -18.49
C ALA A 366 23.35 14.08 -18.58
N ARG A 367 23.07 14.57 -19.79
CA ARG A 367 22.13 15.68 -20.00
C ARG A 367 20.69 15.33 -19.62
N HIS A 368 20.24 14.11 -19.87
CA HIS A 368 18.91 13.68 -19.43
C HIS A 368 18.82 13.60 -17.91
N THR A 369 19.82 13.01 -17.26
CA THR A 369 19.94 12.95 -15.81
C THR A 369 19.95 14.35 -15.19
N ALA A 370 20.73 15.29 -15.72
CA ALA A 370 20.74 16.68 -15.25
C ALA A 370 19.37 17.36 -15.40
N SER A 371 18.68 17.16 -16.54
CA SER A 371 17.35 17.74 -16.78
C SER A 371 16.32 17.20 -15.77
N TYR A 372 16.34 15.90 -15.52
CA TYR A 372 15.49 15.24 -14.53
C TYR A 372 15.75 15.74 -13.11
N LEU A 373 17.01 15.82 -12.70
CA LEU A 373 17.38 16.27 -11.36
C LEU A 373 17.06 17.75 -11.14
N CYS A 374 17.30 18.63 -12.12
CA CYS A 374 16.88 20.03 -12.02
C CYS A 374 15.35 20.17 -11.84
N ALA A 375 14.56 19.37 -12.54
CA ALA A 375 13.10 19.39 -12.38
C ALA A 375 12.66 18.84 -11.01
N GLN A 376 13.28 17.75 -10.54
CA GLN A 376 12.88 17.06 -9.30
C GLN A 376 13.40 17.72 -8.01
N ILE A 377 14.63 18.23 -8.02
CA ILE A 377 15.32 18.79 -6.84
C ILE A 377 14.98 20.27 -6.66
N LEU A 378 14.91 21.03 -7.76
CA LEU A 378 14.72 22.49 -7.72
C LEU A 378 13.27 22.92 -8.03
N ASN A 379 12.37 21.98 -8.33
CA ASN A 379 10.99 22.24 -8.75
C ASN A 379 10.88 23.26 -9.91
N LEU A 380 11.87 23.30 -10.80
CA LEU A 380 11.91 24.24 -11.92
C LEU A 380 10.90 23.86 -13.00
N THR A 381 10.34 24.86 -13.67
CA THR A 381 9.49 24.66 -14.85
C THR A 381 10.31 24.08 -16.01
N LEU A 382 9.62 23.39 -16.93
CA LEU A 382 10.27 22.79 -18.12
C LEU A 382 11.03 23.83 -18.96
N ASN A 383 10.55 25.08 -19.01
CA ASN A 383 11.21 26.18 -19.71
C ASN A 383 12.49 26.64 -19.01
N GLU A 384 12.51 26.67 -17.68
CA GLU A 384 13.71 27.00 -16.91
C GLU A 384 14.77 25.92 -17.05
N VAL A 385 14.38 24.64 -16.97
CA VAL A 385 15.29 23.51 -17.21
C VAL A 385 15.84 23.52 -18.64
N ALA A 386 15.01 23.89 -19.63
CA ALA A 386 15.46 24.04 -21.01
C ALA A 386 16.53 25.13 -21.15
N ARG A 387 16.37 26.28 -20.48
CA ARG A 387 17.38 27.34 -20.45
C ARG A 387 18.68 26.88 -19.81
N ILE A 388 18.62 26.22 -18.65
CA ILE A 388 19.79 25.73 -17.90
C ILE A 388 20.61 24.70 -18.71
N THR A 389 19.91 23.81 -19.41
CA THR A 389 20.51 22.75 -20.25
C THR A 389 20.71 23.17 -21.71
N ASN A 390 20.47 24.45 -22.03
CA ASN A 390 20.62 25.05 -23.36
C ASN A 390 19.86 24.30 -24.47
N ARG A 391 18.61 23.92 -24.19
CA ARG A 391 17.67 23.33 -25.14
C ARG A 391 16.84 24.41 -25.81
N LYS A 392 16.53 24.20 -27.08
CA LYS A 392 15.72 25.12 -27.89
C LYS A 392 14.27 25.18 -27.40
N ASP A 393 13.69 24.03 -27.05
CA ASP A 393 12.28 23.88 -26.71
C ASP A 393 12.09 22.92 -25.51
N HIS A 394 11.01 23.11 -24.76
CA HIS A 394 10.65 22.30 -23.58
C HIS A 394 10.36 20.83 -23.91
N THR A 395 10.03 20.49 -25.15
CA THR A 395 9.76 19.12 -25.61
C THR A 395 10.98 18.20 -25.44
N GLY A 396 12.19 18.74 -25.61
CA GLY A 396 13.43 18.00 -25.38
C GLY A 396 13.67 17.68 -23.90
N VAL A 397 13.18 18.53 -22.99
CA VAL A 397 13.22 18.31 -21.54
C VAL A 397 12.19 17.25 -21.13
N ILE A 398 10.96 17.32 -21.69
CA ILE A 398 9.93 16.30 -21.46
C ILE A 398 10.44 14.91 -21.86
N TYR A 399 11.03 14.79 -23.06
CA TYR A 399 11.61 13.52 -23.51
C TYR A 399 12.70 13.01 -22.56
N ALA A 400 13.58 13.91 -22.10
CA ALA A 400 14.66 13.59 -21.18
C ALA A 400 14.13 13.05 -19.83
N ILE A 401 13.16 13.74 -19.24
CA ILE A 401 12.52 13.37 -17.97
C ILE A 401 11.84 12.00 -18.11
N ASN A 402 10.94 11.85 -19.10
CA ASN A 402 10.22 10.60 -19.34
C ASN A 402 11.17 9.43 -19.58
N ARG A 403 12.31 9.66 -20.23
CA ARG A 403 13.31 8.63 -20.48
C ARG A 403 13.95 8.14 -19.18
N ILE A 404 14.29 9.06 -18.26
CA ILE A 404 14.87 8.72 -16.96
C ILE A 404 13.81 8.02 -16.09
N GLU A 405 12.60 8.57 -16.00
CA GLU A 405 11.49 8.00 -15.23
C GLU A 405 11.13 6.59 -15.68
N LYS A 406 11.21 6.30 -16.99
CA LYS A 406 11.00 4.93 -17.51
C LYS A 406 12.13 3.97 -17.14
N LEU A 407 13.37 4.46 -17.01
CA LEU A 407 14.53 3.63 -16.70
C LEU A 407 14.65 3.31 -15.20
N LEU A 408 14.28 4.24 -14.32
CA LEU A 408 14.34 4.07 -12.86
C LEU A 408 13.70 2.77 -12.33
N PRO A 409 12.48 2.38 -12.72
CA PRO A 409 11.88 1.13 -12.24
C PRO A 409 12.40 -0.12 -12.96
N GLN A 410 13.05 0.03 -14.12
CA GLN A 410 13.51 -1.08 -14.95
C GLN A 410 14.93 -1.52 -14.59
N ASP A 411 15.74 -0.61 -14.03
CA ASP A 411 17.15 -0.83 -13.74
C ASP A 411 17.50 -0.38 -12.32
N LEU A 412 17.57 -1.34 -11.40
CA LEU A 412 17.91 -1.10 -9.99
C LEU A 412 19.31 -0.51 -9.81
N PHE A 413 20.25 -0.85 -10.70
CA PHE A 413 21.61 -0.31 -10.65
C PHE A 413 21.60 1.16 -11.06
N PHE A 414 20.92 1.49 -12.15
CA PHE A 414 20.74 2.88 -12.57
C PHE A 414 20.00 3.71 -11.51
N ASN A 415 18.97 3.15 -10.87
CA ASN A 415 18.27 3.83 -9.78
C ASN A 415 19.23 4.16 -8.63
N ARG A 416 20.06 3.20 -8.20
CA ARG A 416 21.09 3.44 -7.18
C ARG A 416 22.05 4.56 -7.59
N GLN A 417 22.51 4.57 -8.83
CA GLN A 417 23.37 5.65 -9.35
C GLN A 417 22.71 7.02 -9.27
N ILE A 418 21.41 7.11 -9.57
CA ILE A 418 20.66 8.36 -9.47
C ILE A 418 20.53 8.83 -8.02
N GLU A 419 20.29 7.91 -7.08
CA GLU A 419 20.27 8.24 -5.65
C GLU A 419 21.65 8.68 -5.14
N GLU A 420 22.74 8.03 -5.55
CA GLU A 420 24.10 8.46 -5.22
C GLU A 420 24.40 9.89 -5.73
N ILE A 421 23.99 10.22 -6.96
CA ILE A 421 24.13 11.57 -7.53
C ILE A 421 23.32 12.59 -6.72
N LYS A 422 22.09 12.23 -6.31
CA LYS A 422 21.23 13.11 -5.49
C LYS A 422 21.86 13.38 -4.12
N GLU A 423 22.38 12.34 -3.46
CA GLU A 423 23.06 12.49 -2.16
C GLU A 423 24.28 13.41 -2.27
N GLU A 424 25.10 13.24 -3.32
CA GLU A 424 26.26 14.09 -3.55
C GLU A 424 25.87 15.56 -3.81
N ILE A 425 24.81 15.81 -4.60
CA ILE A 425 24.26 17.15 -4.83
C ILE A 425 23.86 17.81 -3.50
N LEU A 426 23.15 17.07 -2.64
CA LEU A 426 22.67 17.57 -1.34
C LEU A 426 23.82 17.76 -0.33
N ASN A 427 24.91 17.01 -0.46
CA ASN A 427 26.10 17.18 0.38
C ASN A 427 26.90 18.41 -0.04
N GLN A 428 27.00 18.70 -1.35
CA GLN A 428 27.69 19.88 -1.85
C GLN A 428 26.94 21.19 -1.55
N SER A 429 25.61 21.16 -1.38
CA SER A 429 24.85 22.36 -0.96
C SER A 429 24.93 22.65 0.55
N LYS A 430 25.47 21.75 1.36
CA LYS A 430 25.65 21.92 2.81
C LYS A 430 27.02 22.48 3.18
N ARG A 431 27.96 22.54 2.23
CA ARG A 431 29.27 23.17 2.36
C ARG A 431 29.22 24.59 1.86
#